data_AF-A0A8J8JZ04-F1
#
_entry.id   AF-A0A8J8JZ04-F1
#
_cell.length_a   1.000
_cell.length_b   1.000
_cell.length_c   1.000
_cell.angle_alpha   90.00
_cell.angle_beta   90.00
_cell.angle_gamma   90.00
#
_symmetry.space_group_name_H-M   'P 1'
#
loop_
_entity.id
_entity.type
_entity.pdbx_description
1 polymer ?
#
loop_
_entity_poly.entity_id
_entity_poly.type
_entity_poly.pdbx_seq_one_letter_code
_entity_poly.pdbx_strand_id
1 'polypeptide(L)'
;MIEMLKIAMLYVGSILIFLWGVGHLFPTKSIVEGFGNLSEDNRRIITMEWIAEGLVLCFLGLIPLFLAIFSDQSEIAFFIGNLGCVGMLIVLAILSFFTGAKTSILPMKLCPYIKLTGATLMLLGTMMYTIPI
;
A
#
# COMPACT_ATOMS: atom_id res chain seq x y z
N MET A 1 9.48 -24.20 -9.03
CA MET A 1 9.01 -23.06 -9.86
C MET A 1 7.82 -22.37 -9.22
N ILE A 2 6.77 -23.11 -8.85
CA ILE A 2 5.57 -22.55 -8.19
C ILE A 2 5.92 -21.87 -6.86
N GLU A 3 6.71 -22.49 -5.98
CA GLU A 3 7.15 -21.88 -4.71
C GLU A 3 7.86 -20.53 -4.87
N MET A 4 8.79 -20.43 -5.83
CA MET A 4 9.50 -19.17 -6.10
C MET A 4 8.55 -18.07 -6.59
N LEU A 5 7.48 -18.43 -7.32
CA LEU A 5 6.48 -17.49 -7.80
C LEU A 5 5.62 -16.93 -6.65
N LYS A 6 5.26 -17.76 -5.65
CA LYS A 6 4.49 -17.32 -4.46
C LYS A 6 5.22 -16.22 -3.71
N ILE A 7 6.48 -16.50 -3.39
CA ILE A 7 7.40 -15.59 -2.70
C ILE A 7 7.57 -14.31 -3.52
N ALA A 8 7.87 -14.44 -4.82
CA ALA A 8 8.06 -13.28 -5.68
C ALA A 8 6.85 -12.34 -5.68
N MET A 9 5.63 -12.87 -5.80
CA MET A 9 4.41 -12.04 -5.79
C MET A 9 4.22 -11.29 -4.47
N LEU A 10 4.36 -11.98 -3.34
CA LEU A 10 4.21 -11.36 -2.03
C LEU A 10 5.27 -10.28 -1.80
N TYR A 11 6.55 -10.59 -2.04
CA TYR A 11 7.65 -9.64 -1.86
C TYR A 11 7.54 -8.43 -2.80
N VAL A 12 7.22 -8.65 -4.08
CA VAL A 12 7.07 -7.55 -5.04
C VAL A 12 5.90 -6.66 -4.65
N GLY A 13 4.76 -7.23 -4.24
CA GLY A 13 3.62 -6.46 -3.75
C GLY A 13 3.97 -5.64 -2.51
N SER A 14 4.64 -6.25 -1.53
CA SER A 14 5.09 -5.58 -0.30
C SER A 14 6.06 -4.43 -0.58
N ILE A 15 7.08 -4.68 -1.40
CA ILE A 15 8.10 -3.69 -1.74
C ILE A 15 7.48 -2.54 -2.54
N LEU A 16 6.59 -2.83 -3.49
CA LEU A 16 5.86 -1.82 -4.25
C LEU A 16 5.11 -0.87 -3.32
N ILE A 17 4.33 -1.43 -2.38
CA ILE A 17 3.53 -0.65 -1.44
C ILE A 17 4.41 0.15 -0.47
N PHE A 18 5.48 -0.45 0.04
CA PHE A 18 6.43 0.23 0.89
C PHE A 18 7.09 1.43 0.17
N LEU A 19 7.61 1.21 -1.03
CA LEU A 19 8.24 2.27 -1.82
C LEU A 19 7.24 3.36 -2.21
N TRP A 20 5.99 3.00 -2.46
CA TRP A 20 4.93 3.98 -2.70
C TRP A 20 4.62 4.84 -1.46
N GLY A 21 4.69 4.24 -0.27
CA GLY A 21 4.62 4.96 1.01
C GLY A 21 5.80 5.93 1.20
N VAL A 22 7.03 5.49 0.92
CA VAL A 22 8.22 6.37 0.92
C VAL A 22 8.05 7.51 -0.09
N GLY A 23 7.46 7.22 -1.25
CA GLY A 23 7.12 8.19 -2.29
C GLY A 23 6.06 9.22 -1.88
N HIS A 24 5.25 8.96 -0.85
CA HIS A 24 4.44 10.00 -0.21
C HIS A 24 5.33 10.88 0.67
N LEU A 25 6.14 10.28 1.53
CA LEU A 25 6.87 11.03 2.56
C LEU A 25 7.91 12.01 1.96
N PHE A 26 8.73 11.56 1.01
CA PHE A 26 9.87 12.35 0.52
C PHE A 26 9.49 13.65 -0.21
N PRO A 27 8.55 13.67 -1.17
CA PRO A 27 8.16 14.89 -1.89
C PRO A 27 7.01 15.68 -1.25
N THR A 28 6.66 15.45 0.02
CA THR A 28 5.47 16.01 0.68
C THR A 28 5.29 17.52 0.43
N LYS A 29 6.35 18.32 0.64
CA LYS A 29 6.27 19.77 0.45
C LYS A 29 5.86 20.16 -0.98
N SER A 30 6.51 19.55 -1.98
CA SER A 30 6.24 19.83 -3.38
C SER A 30 4.83 19.41 -3.80
N ILE A 31 4.33 18.30 -3.26
CA ILE A 31 2.97 17.83 -3.53
C ILE A 31 1.92 18.76 -2.93
N VAL A 32 2.10 19.18 -1.67
CA VAL A 32 1.16 20.10 -1.00
C VAL A 32 1.12 21.46 -1.70
N GLU A 33 2.26 21.96 -2.16
CA GLU A 33 2.34 23.17 -2.98
C GLU A 33 1.61 23.03 -4.32
N GLY A 34 1.59 21.82 -4.90
CA GLY A 34 0.87 21.52 -6.14
C GLY A 34 -0.65 21.71 -6.09
N PHE A 35 -1.25 21.74 -4.90
CA PHE A 35 -2.68 22.02 -4.71
C PHE A 35 -3.03 23.52 -4.86
N GLY A 36 -2.02 24.40 -5.00
CA GLY A 36 -2.20 25.83 -5.23
C GLY A 36 -2.45 26.64 -3.95
N ASN A 37 -3.29 27.67 -4.07
CA ASN A 37 -3.57 28.59 -2.96
C ASN A 37 -4.57 27.96 -1.98
N LEU A 38 -4.06 27.36 -0.92
CA LEU A 38 -4.81 26.82 0.21
C LEU A 38 -4.79 27.80 1.39
N SER A 39 -5.88 27.82 2.17
CA SER A 39 -5.84 28.37 3.54
C SER A 39 -4.81 27.63 4.38
N GLU A 40 -4.34 28.24 5.47
CA GLU A 40 -3.36 27.61 6.35
C GLU A 40 -3.89 26.30 6.96
N ASP A 41 -5.16 26.27 7.37
CA ASP A 41 -5.79 25.06 7.93
C ASP A 41 -5.89 23.95 6.89
N ASN A 42 -6.36 24.24 5.67
CA ASN A 42 -6.44 23.24 4.61
C ASN A 42 -5.06 22.70 4.22
N ARG A 43 -4.04 23.56 4.21
CA ARG A 43 -2.65 23.16 3.96
C ARG A 43 -2.18 22.18 5.03
N ARG A 44 -2.45 22.46 6.30
CA ARG A 44 -2.07 21.57 7.42
C ARG A 44 -2.81 20.23 7.35
N ILE A 45 -4.11 20.23 7.07
CA ILE A 45 -4.92 19.01 6.93
C ILE A 45 -4.41 18.14 5.77
N ILE A 46 -4.22 18.71 4.58
CA ILE A 46 -3.72 17.96 3.41
C ILE A 46 -2.32 17.40 3.67
N THR A 47 -1.44 18.18 4.32
CA THR A 47 -0.10 17.70 4.71
C THR A 47 -0.20 16.51 5.65
N MET A 48 -1.06 16.59 6.67
CA MET A 48 -1.26 15.52 7.63
C MET A 48 -1.81 14.26 6.95
N GLU A 49 -2.85 14.38 6.12
CA GLU A 49 -3.45 13.24 5.41
C GLU A 49 -2.43 12.57 4.48
N TRP A 50 -1.66 13.38 3.75
CA TRP A 50 -0.63 12.88 2.84
C TRP A 50 0.48 12.10 3.57
N ILE A 51 0.96 12.61 4.71
CA ILE A 51 1.94 11.93 5.56
C ILE A 51 1.34 10.66 6.17
N ALA A 52 0.12 10.74 6.70
CA ALA A 52 -0.56 9.63 7.32
C ALA A 52 -0.75 8.47 6.33
N GLU A 53 -1.17 8.76 5.11
CA GLU A 53 -1.29 7.75 4.05
C GLU A 53 0.07 7.14 3.71
N GLY A 54 1.13 7.95 3.59
CA GLY A 54 2.49 7.45 3.39
C GLY A 54 2.98 6.50 4.48
N LEU A 55 2.76 6.84 5.75
CA LEU A 55 3.11 5.99 6.89
C LEU A 55 2.32 4.69 6.91
N VAL A 56 1.01 4.76 6.65
CA VAL A 56 0.14 3.57 6.55
C VAL A 56 0.63 2.66 5.43
N LEU A 57 0.97 3.19 4.26
CA LEU A 57 1.50 2.39 3.15
C LEU A 57 2.85 1.74 3.51
N CYS A 58 3.76 2.47 4.13
CA CYS A 58 5.01 1.89 4.64
C CYS A 58 4.74 0.71 5.58
N PHE A 59 3.80 0.89 6.52
CA PHE A 59 3.42 -0.14 7.48
C PHE A 59 2.79 -1.36 6.80
N LEU A 60 1.86 -1.14 5.86
CA LEU A 60 1.18 -2.20 5.10
C LEU A 60 2.12 -2.93 4.13
N GLY A 61 3.23 -2.32 3.72
CA GLY A 61 4.30 -2.99 2.98
C GLY A 61 5.23 -3.80 3.87
N LEU A 62 5.53 -3.31 5.08
CA LEU A 62 6.46 -3.96 6.01
C LEU A 62 5.87 -5.19 6.71
N ILE A 63 4.60 -5.16 7.13
CA ILE A 63 3.99 -6.32 7.82
C ILE A 63 4.10 -7.61 6.97
N PRO A 64 3.61 -7.66 5.72
CA PRO A 64 3.65 -8.87 4.91
C PRO A 64 5.09 -9.31 4.62
N LEU A 65 6.01 -8.35 4.46
CA LEU A 65 7.44 -8.62 4.26
C LEU A 65 8.04 -9.31 5.50
N PHE A 66 7.75 -8.80 6.70
CA PHE A 66 8.23 -9.41 7.94
C PHE A 66 7.59 -10.76 8.22
N LEU A 67 6.29 -10.92 7.96
CA LEU A 67 5.64 -12.23 8.05
C LEU A 67 6.30 -13.22 7.08
N ALA A 68 6.60 -12.82 5.85
CA ALA A 68 7.27 -13.67 4.88
C ALA A 68 8.71 -14.07 5.26
N ILE A 69 9.41 -13.26 6.06
CA ILE A 69 10.79 -13.52 6.48
C ILE A 69 10.84 -14.32 7.80
N PHE A 70 9.94 -14.01 8.74
CA PHE A 70 10.08 -14.42 10.14
C PHE A 70 9.00 -15.39 10.64
N SER A 71 7.89 -15.59 9.93
CA SER A 71 6.84 -16.52 10.35
C SER A 71 6.76 -17.76 9.45
N ASP A 72 6.33 -18.87 10.05
CA ASP A 72 5.98 -20.08 9.29
C ASP A 72 4.69 -19.82 8.51
N GLN A 73 4.67 -20.16 7.22
CA GLN A 73 3.53 -19.86 6.35
C GLN A 73 2.28 -20.71 6.65
N SER A 74 2.43 -21.76 7.46
CA SER A 74 1.32 -22.57 7.98
C SER A 74 0.60 -21.92 9.17
N GLU A 75 1.18 -20.88 9.77
CA GLU A 75 0.56 -20.21 10.90
C GLU A 75 -0.64 -19.36 10.49
N ILE A 76 -1.70 -19.41 11.30
CA ILE A 76 -2.90 -18.58 11.09
C ILE A 76 -2.57 -17.07 11.13
N ALA A 77 -1.53 -16.68 11.88
CA ALA A 77 -1.05 -15.30 11.97
C ALA A 77 -0.52 -14.79 10.62
N PHE A 78 0.21 -15.64 9.87
CA PHE A 78 0.67 -15.30 8.52
C PHE A 78 -0.52 -14.99 7.61
N PHE A 79 -1.55 -15.84 7.63
CA PHE A 79 -2.73 -15.68 6.78
C PHE A 79 -3.57 -14.45 7.16
N ILE A 80 -3.93 -14.30 8.43
CA ILE A 80 -4.74 -13.17 8.91
C ILE A 80 -3.99 -11.85 8.75
N GLY A 81 -2.69 -11.81 9.04
CA GLY A 81 -1.86 -10.62 8.90
C GLY A 81 -1.79 -10.14 7.44
N ASN A 82 -1.53 -11.05 6.50
CA ASN A 82 -1.50 -10.72 5.08
C ASN A 82 -2.87 -10.29 4.55
N LEU A 83 -3.94 -11.01 4.90
CA LEU A 83 -5.30 -10.65 4.49
C LEU A 83 -5.78 -9.31 5.07
N GLY A 84 -5.43 -9.01 6.32
CA GLY A 84 -5.71 -7.71 6.92
C GLY A 84 -5.05 -6.57 6.13
N CYS A 85 -3.80 -6.77 5.72
CA CYS A 85 -3.09 -5.78 4.90
C CYS A 85 -3.71 -5.63 3.51
N VAL A 86 -4.03 -6.73 2.84
CA VAL A 86 -4.73 -6.73 1.53
C VAL A 86 -6.07 -6.02 1.64
N GLY A 87 -6.88 -6.34 2.66
CA GLY A 87 -8.18 -5.72 2.89
C GLY A 87 -8.07 -4.21 3.08
N MET A 88 -7.11 -3.75 3.89
CA MET A 88 -6.89 -2.32 4.10
C MET A 88 -6.43 -1.62 2.81
N LEU A 89 -5.54 -2.24 2.02
CA LEU A 89 -5.12 -1.68 0.73
C LEU A 89 -6.28 -1.51 -0.24
N ILE A 90 -7.22 -2.47 -0.28
CA ILE A 90 -8.43 -2.38 -1.10
C ILE A 90 -9.33 -1.23 -0.61
N VAL A 91 -9.55 -1.11 0.71
CA VAL A 91 -10.34 0.00 1.28
C VAL A 91 -9.72 1.35 0.93
N LEU A 92 -8.40 1.49 1.08
CA LEU A 92 -7.68 2.71 0.71
C LEU A 92 -7.69 2.96 -0.80
N ALA A 93 -7.63 1.92 -1.63
CA ALA A 93 -7.72 2.06 -3.09
C ALA A 93 -9.09 2.60 -3.49
N ILE A 94 -10.16 2.08 -2.90
CA ILE A 94 -11.54 2.55 -3.09
C ILE A 94 -11.64 4.02 -2.66
N LEU A 95 -11.18 4.35 -1.46
CA LEU A 95 -11.18 5.73 -0.95
C LEU A 95 -10.47 6.67 -1.94
N SER A 96 -9.22 6.35 -2.31
CA SER A 96 -8.42 7.19 -3.22
C SER A 96 -9.03 7.29 -4.61
N PHE A 97 -9.71 6.25 -5.10
CA PHE A 97 -10.39 6.30 -6.40
C PHE A 97 -11.55 7.31 -6.39
N PHE A 98 -12.33 7.35 -5.29
CA PHE A 98 -13.46 8.27 -5.18
C PHE A 98 -13.09 9.69 -4.75
N THR A 99 -11.90 9.88 -4.14
CA THR A 99 -11.40 11.17 -3.67
C THR A 99 -10.18 11.64 -4.47
N GLY A 100 -8.99 11.18 -4.10
CA GLY A 100 -7.69 11.61 -4.63
C GLY A 100 -7.56 11.58 -6.15
N ALA A 101 -8.12 10.56 -6.79
CA ALA A 101 -8.03 10.40 -8.24
C ALA A 101 -8.77 11.48 -9.04
N LYS A 102 -9.62 12.27 -8.38
CA LYS A 102 -10.32 13.41 -8.97
C LYS A 102 -9.55 14.72 -8.84
N THR A 103 -8.42 14.72 -8.14
CA THR A 103 -7.54 15.91 -8.02
C THR A 103 -6.69 16.11 -9.28
N SER A 104 -6.03 17.25 -9.42
CA SER A 104 -5.05 17.50 -10.50
C SER A 104 -3.70 16.83 -10.27
N ILE A 105 -3.44 16.32 -9.06
CA ILE A 105 -2.13 15.81 -8.63
C ILE A 105 -1.92 14.38 -9.13
N LEU A 106 -0.92 14.20 -10.00
CA LEU A 106 -0.66 12.91 -10.66
C LEU A 106 -0.44 11.74 -9.69
N PRO A 107 0.39 11.86 -8.63
CA PRO A 107 0.51 10.82 -7.62
C PRO A 107 -0.82 10.38 -6.99
N MET A 108 -1.74 11.32 -6.71
CA MET A 108 -3.07 10.98 -6.18
C MET A 108 -3.91 10.20 -7.19
N LYS A 109 -3.77 10.49 -8.50
CA LYS A 109 -4.44 9.73 -9.58
C LYS A 109 -3.92 8.31 -9.71
N LEU A 110 -2.62 8.09 -9.49
CA LEU A 110 -2.00 6.77 -9.56
C LEU A 110 -2.24 5.94 -8.31
N CYS A 111 -2.41 6.60 -7.16
CA CYS A 111 -2.52 5.97 -5.85
C CYS A 111 -3.52 4.80 -5.76
N PRO A 112 -4.78 4.89 -6.26
CA PRO A 112 -5.70 3.76 -6.19
C PRO A 112 -5.22 2.54 -6.99
N TYR A 113 -4.60 2.76 -8.14
CA TYR A 113 -4.12 1.68 -9.00
C TYR A 113 -2.89 0.99 -8.39
N ILE A 114 -1.94 1.76 -7.83
CA ILE A 114 -0.78 1.19 -7.16
C ILE A 114 -1.19 0.36 -5.94
N LYS A 115 -2.13 0.87 -5.13
CA LYS A 115 -2.68 0.11 -3.98
C LYS A 115 -3.36 -1.17 -4.42
N LEU A 116 -4.18 -1.11 -5.47
CA LEU A 116 -4.88 -2.29 -5.97
C LEU A 116 -3.90 -3.32 -6.54
N THR A 117 -2.90 -2.88 -7.31
CA THR A 117 -1.84 -3.77 -7.82
C THR A 117 -1.07 -4.45 -6.69
N GLY A 118 -0.65 -3.70 -5.67
CA GLY A 118 0.02 -4.28 -4.51
C GLY A 118 -0.88 -5.27 -3.76
N ALA A 119 -2.15 -4.93 -3.55
CA ALA A 119 -3.13 -5.81 -2.92
C ALA A 119 -3.33 -7.10 -3.71
N THR A 120 -3.43 -7.03 -5.05
CA THR A 120 -3.57 -8.21 -5.91
C THR A 120 -2.34 -9.11 -5.83
N LEU A 121 -1.13 -8.55 -5.92
CA LEU A 121 0.11 -9.32 -5.83
C LEU A 121 0.24 -10.01 -4.46
N MET A 122 -0.03 -9.29 -3.38
CA MET A 122 0.00 -9.83 -2.02
C MET A 122 -1.06 -10.91 -1.81
N LEU A 123 -2.27 -10.71 -2.34
CA LEU A 123 -3.36 -11.69 -2.25
C LEU A 123 -3.00 -12.98 -3.00
N LEU A 124 -2.51 -12.87 -4.24
CA LEU A 124 -2.11 -14.04 -5.03
C LEU A 124 -0.96 -14.80 -4.35
N GLY A 125 0.07 -14.08 -3.87
CA GLY A 125 1.15 -14.69 -3.10
C GLY A 125 0.63 -15.44 -1.87
N THR A 126 -0.25 -14.80 -1.09
CA THR A 126 -0.85 -15.39 0.13
C THR A 126 -1.71 -16.61 -0.16
N MET A 127 -2.58 -16.56 -1.17
CA MET A 127 -3.49 -17.65 -1.51
C MET A 127 -2.77 -18.87 -2.09
N MET A 128 -1.65 -18.67 -2.78
CA MET A 128 -0.86 -19.80 -3.27
C MET A 128 -0.14 -20.55 -2.14
N TYR A 129 0.02 -19.97 -0.95
CA TYR A 129 0.53 -20.70 0.23
C TYR A 129 -0.52 -21.61 0.86
N THR A 130 -1.80 -21.32 0.71
CA THR A 130 -2.89 -22.09 1.34
C THR A 130 -3.45 -23.20 0.47
N ILE A 131 -3.19 -23.17 -0.84
CA ILE A 131 -3.59 -24.23 -1.76
C ILE A 131 -2.43 -25.24 -1.86
N PRO A 132 -2.56 -26.47 -1.35
CA PRO A 132 -1.62 -27.53 -1.66
C PRO A 132 -1.77 -27.85 -3.16
N ILE A 133 -0.75 -27.50 -3.94
CA ILE A 133 -0.61 -27.87 -5.36
C ILE A 133 0.40 -29.01 -5.42
#